data_AF-A0A7W0M7A8-F1
#
_entry.id   AF-A0A7W0M7A8-F1
#
_cell.length_a   1.000
_cell.length_b   1.000
_cell.length_c   1.000
_cell.angle_alpha   90.00
_cell.angle_beta   90.00
_cell.angle_gamma   90.00
#
_symmetry.space_group_name_H-M   'P 1'
#
loop_
_entity.id
_entity.type
_entity.pdbx_description
1 polymer ?
#
loop_
_entity_poly.entity_id
_entity_poly.type
_entity_poly.pdbx_seq_one_letter_code
_entity_poly.pdbx_strand_id
1 'polypeptide(L)'
;MTAIESLLAIAILSIAGGALLSSLATAVRTSREIALTTVARGLADQLIAEVVASPVPSDPASATPAAPRANFLVVDHFHLWTESPPQDRFGRVLGTEGIAASGSSSVRHVALQADSALLTRFRRTVTVEKVAPGDGTWIITASDTLFRRVVVEVVLEEDDRTRKLADASRIVCHVAPAL
;
A
#
# COMPACT_ATOMS: atom_id res chain seq x y z
N MET A 1 16.10 -47.69 34.23
CA MET A 1 15.03 -46.96 33.53
C MET A 1 13.94 -47.96 33.20
N THR A 2 12.74 -47.77 33.72
CA THR A 2 11.62 -48.71 33.57
C THR A 2 10.79 -48.39 32.32
N ALA A 3 10.08 -49.36 31.74
CA ALA A 3 9.27 -49.15 30.53
C ALA A 3 8.17 -48.07 30.71
N ILE A 4 7.75 -47.81 31.95
CA ILE A 4 6.79 -46.75 32.30
C ILE A 4 7.44 -45.37 32.18
N GLU A 5 8.71 -45.22 32.57
CA GLU A 5 9.45 -43.96 32.47
C GLU A 5 9.67 -43.54 31.01
N SER A 6 9.96 -44.51 30.13
CA SER A 6 10.10 -44.22 28.70
C SER A 6 8.78 -43.82 28.05
N LEU A 7 7.66 -44.47 28.41
CA LEU A 7 6.32 -44.07 27.96
C LEU A 7 5.96 -42.66 28.43
N LEU A 8 6.24 -42.33 29.69
CA LEU A 8 5.99 -41.00 30.24
C LEU A 8 6.84 -39.93 29.53
N ALA A 9 8.12 -40.21 29.28
CA ALA A 9 9.02 -39.30 28.57
C ALA A 9 8.53 -39.02 27.13
N ILE A 10 8.08 -40.05 26.40
CA ILE A 10 7.54 -39.89 25.05
C ILE A 10 6.23 -39.07 25.09
N ALA A 11 5.35 -39.33 26.06
CA ALA A 11 4.11 -38.57 26.21
C ALA A 11 4.39 -37.07 26.47
N ILE A 12 5.28 -36.75 27.41
CA ILE A 12 5.67 -35.37 27.70
C ILE A 12 6.33 -34.72 26.48
N LEU A 13 7.23 -35.43 25.79
CA LEU A 13 7.89 -34.93 24.59
C LEU A 13 6.89 -34.63 23.48
N SER A 14 5.86 -35.48 23.29
CA SER A 14 4.83 -35.27 22.28
C SER A 14 3.99 -34.02 22.55
N ILE A 15 3.62 -33.79 23.82
CA ILE A 15 2.85 -32.62 24.24
C ILE A 15 3.70 -31.35 24.10
N ALA A 16 4.95 -31.39 24.58
CA ALA A 16 5.88 -30.26 24.47
C ALA A 16 6.19 -29.94 23.00
N GLY A 17 6.42 -30.96 22.18
CA GLY A 17 6.65 -30.82 20.75
C GLY A 17 5.46 -30.19 20.03
N GLY A 18 4.24 -30.64 20.33
CA GLY A 18 3.02 -30.05 19.78
C GLY A 18 2.85 -28.57 20.15
N ALA A 19 3.08 -28.22 21.41
CA ALA A 19 3.01 -26.83 21.87
C ALA A 19 4.05 -25.94 21.19
N LEU A 20 5.29 -26.42 21.03
CA LEU A 20 6.36 -25.70 20.35
C LEU A 20 6.08 -25.46 18.87
N LEU A 21 5.60 -26.49 18.15
CA LEU A 21 5.23 -26.36 16.74
C LEU A 21 4.06 -25.39 16.53
N SER A 22 3.05 -25.43 17.41
CA SER A 22 1.93 -24.50 17.38
C SER A 22 2.38 -23.06 17.63
N SER A 23 3.30 -22.85 18.59
CA SER A 23 3.89 -21.55 18.87
C SER A 23 4.68 -21.02 17.68
N LEU A 24 5.51 -21.85 17.06
CA LEU A 24 6.28 -21.49 15.87
C LEU A 24 5.38 -21.14 14.68
N ALA A 25 4.35 -21.94 14.42
CA ALA A 25 3.38 -21.66 13.34
C ALA A 25 2.68 -20.32 13.55
N THR A 26 2.33 -20.00 14.81
CA THR A 26 1.74 -18.71 15.17
C THR A 26 2.74 -17.57 14.97
N ALA A 27 3.99 -17.73 15.41
CA ALA A 27 5.03 -16.73 15.24
C ALA A 27 5.30 -16.42 13.76
N VAL A 28 5.39 -17.45 12.91
CA VAL A 28 5.58 -17.29 11.46
C VAL A 28 4.40 -16.56 10.82
N ARG A 29 3.17 -16.94 11.16
CA ARG A 29 1.96 -16.26 10.65
C ARG A 29 1.93 -14.79 11.05
N THR A 30 2.19 -14.47 12.31
CA THR A 30 2.24 -13.09 12.80
C THR A 30 3.37 -12.30 12.14
N SER A 31 4.54 -12.90 11.95
CA SER A 31 5.69 -12.23 11.31
C SER A 31 5.39 -11.89 9.85
N ARG A 32 4.78 -12.82 9.12
CA ARG A 32 4.32 -12.58 7.74
C ARG A 32 3.29 -11.45 7.69
N GLU A 33 2.35 -11.44 8.64
CA GLU A 33 1.31 -10.42 8.70
C GLU A 33 1.86 -9.01 8.94
N ILE A 34 2.81 -8.89 9.88
CA ILE A 34 3.49 -7.63 10.16
C ILE A 34 4.28 -7.16 8.93
N ALA A 35 4.99 -8.06 8.25
CA ALA A 35 5.73 -7.73 7.05
C ALA A 35 4.82 -7.21 5.93
N LEU A 36 3.71 -7.90 5.65
CA LEU A 36 2.73 -7.50 4.64
C LEU A 36 2.10 -6.14 4.95
N THR A 37 1.68 -5.93 6.20
CA THR A 37 1.10 -4.66 6.65
C THR A 37 2.11 -3.51 6.57
N THR A 38 3.38 -3.77 6.88
CA THR A 38 4.45 -2.76 6.76
C THR A 38 4.68 -2.34 5.31
N VAL A 39 4.71 -3.31 4.39
CA VAL A 39 4.81 -3.03 2.94
C VAL A 39 3.58 -2.26 2.46
N ALA A 40 2.37 -2.70 2.84
CA ALA A 40 1.13 -2.03 2.48
C ALA A 40 1.10 -0.57 2.94
N ARG A 41 1.54 -0.30 4.18
CA ARG A 41 1.64 1.05 4.73
C ARG A 41 2.64 1.91 3.97
N GLY A 42 3.83 1.38 3.68
CA GLY A 42 4.83 2.09 2.88
C GLY A 42 4.32 2.44 1.48
N LEU A 43 3.59 1.52 0.84
CA LEU A 43 2.94 1.75 -0.45
C LEU A 43 1.86 2.83 -0.38
N ALA A 44 1.09 2.88 0.70
CA ALA A 44 0.08 3.90 0.94
C ALA A 44 0.70 5.28 1.15
N ASP A 45 1.70 5.37 2.03
CA ASP A 45 2.41 6.61 2.36
C ASP A 45 3.15 7.18 1.15
N GLN A 46 3.79 6.32 0.33
CA GLN A 46 4.42 6.73 -0.93
C GLN A 46 3.39 7.35 -1.89
N LEU A 47 2.22 6.72 -2.05
CA LEU A 47 1.20 7.22 -2.96
C LEU A 47 0.57 8.52 -2.45
N ILE A 48 0.37 8.66 -1.13
CA ILE A 48 -0.05 9.94 -0.54
C ILE A 48 0.98 11.03 -0.83
N ALA A 49 2.27 10.74 -0.64
CA ALA A 49 3.33 11.70 -0.93
C ALA A 49 3.33 12.13 -2.40
N GLU A 50 3.07 11.20 -3.33
CA GLU A 50 2.92 11.50 -4.75
C GLU A 50 1.72 12.43 -5.03
N VAL A 51 0.55 12.13 -4.47
CA VAL A 51 -0.66 12.96 -4.65
C VAL A 51 -0.46 14.37 -4.10
N VAL A 52 0.16 14.49 -2.93
CA VAL A 52 0.43 15.79 -2.28
C VAL A 52 1.48 16.61 -3.06
N ALA A 53 2.41 15.94 -3.75
CA ALA A 53 3.44 16.58 -4.56
C ALA A 53 2.97 16.91 -5.99
N SER A 54 1.71 16.67 -6.33
CA SER A 54 1.16 16.99 -7.65
C SER A 54 1.26 18.51 -7.91
N PRO A 55 1.82 18.92 -9.06
CA PRO A 55 2.05 20.33 -9.36
C PRO A 55 0.74 21.04 -9.67
N VAL A 56 0.46 22.17 -9.02
CA VAL A 56 -0.70 23.01 -9.34
C VAL A 56 -0.49 23.67 -10.70
N PRO A 57 -1.26 23.32 -11.76
CA PRO A 57 -1.09 23.95 -13.05
C PRO A 57 -1.60 25.39 -12.99
N SER A 58 -0.96 26.27 -13.76
CA SER A 58 -1.41 27.65 -13.95
C SER A 58 -2.56 27.78 -14.95
N ASP A 59 -2.94 26.70 -15.64
CA ASP A 59 -4.01 26.65 -16.64
C ASP A 59 -5.06 25.59 -16.23
N PRO A 60 -6.35 25.97 -16.06
CA PRO A 60 -7.42 25.07 -15.62
C PRO A 60 -7.89 24.04 -16.67
N ALA A 61 -7.42 24.10 -17.92
CA ALA A 61 -8.04 23.37 -19.03
C ALA A 61 -7.59 21.91 -19.23
N SER A 62 -6.93 21.27 -18.26
CA SER A 62 -6.43 19.91 -18.47
C SER A 62 -7.47 18.85 -18.07
N ALA A 63 -8.08 18.23 -19.07
CA ALA A 63 -8.90 17.02 -18.89
C ALA A 63 -8.15 15.95 -18.07
N THR A 64 -8.88 15.15 -17.30
CA THR A 64 -8.32 14.02 -16.53
C THR A 64 -7.46 13.16 -17.46
N PRO A 65 -6.13 13.12 -17.29
CA PRO A 65 -5.26 12.42 -18.22
C PRO A 65 -5.48 10.91 -18.09
N ALA A 66 -5.61 10.23 -19.22
CA ALA A 66 -5.68 8.76 -19.26
C ALA A 66 -4.27 8.16 -19.15
N ALA A 67 -3.67 8.23 -17.96
CA ALA A 67 -2.33 7.72 -17.64
C ALA A 67 -1.18 8.31 -18.50
N PRO A 68 0.11 8.13 -18.13
CA PRO A 68 0.62 7.79 -16.79
C PRO A 68 0.32 8.87 -15.76
N ARG A 69 0.44 8.55 -14.46
CA ARG A 69 0.16 9.49 -13.35
C ARG A 69 1.05 10.72 -13.34
N ALA A 70 2.16 10.70 -14.07
CA ALA A 70 3.01 11.86 -14.33
C ALA A 70 2.23 13.05 -14.95
N ASN A 71 1.11 12.78 -15.62
CA ASN A 71 0.25 13.80 -16.19
C ASN A 71 -0.81 14.32 -15.21
N PHE A 72 -0.91 13.77 -13.99
CA PHE A 72 -1.95 14.16 -13.03
C PHE A 72 -1.56 15.50 -12.40
N LEU A 73 -2.20 16.57 -12.89
CA LEU A 73 -1.92 17.95 -12.47
C LEU A 73 -2.76 18.43 -11.29
N VAL A 74 -3.90 17.79 -10.98
CA VAL A 74 -4.69 18.15 -9.79
C VAL A 74 -5.00 16.92 -8.97
N VAL A 75 -5.17 17.13 -7.66
CA VAL A 75 -5.49 16.07 -6.69
C VAL A 75 -6.77 15.32 -7.10
N ASP A 76 -7.75 16.02 -7.66
CA ASP A 76 -9.03 15.44 -8.08
C ASP A 76 -8.87 14.40 -9.21
N HIS A 77 -7.77 14.41 -9.98
CA HIS A 77 -7.48 13.39 -11.00
C HIS A 77 -7.19 12.00 -10.42
N PHE A 78 -6.83 11.92 -9.14
CA PHE A 78 -6.58 10.64 -8.48
C PHE A 78 -7.87 9.98 -7.97
N HIS A 79 -9.04 10.62 -8.06
CA HIS A 79 -10.28 10.05 -7.55
C HIS A 79 -10.64 8.74 -8.28
N LEU A 80 -10.86 7.66 -7.52
CA LEU A 80 -11.14 6.29 -7.99
C LEU A 80 -10.00 5.66 -8.81
N TRP A 81 -8.80 6.23 -8.74
CA TRP A 81 -7.66 5.64 -9.40
C TRP A 81 -7.27 4.34 -8.70
N THR A 82 -7.16 3.26 -9.47
CA THR A 82 -6.82 1.92 -8.98
C THR A 82 -5.68 1.33 -9.78
N GLU A 83 -4.82 0.57 -9.12
CA GLU A 83 -3.68 -0.06 -9.78
C GLU A 83 -3.22 -1.33 -9.08
N SER A 84 -2.89 -2.32 -9.91
CA SER A 84 -2.24 -3.57 -9.56
C SER A 84 -1.49 -4.08 -10.81
N PRO A 85 -0.18 -4.41 -10.75
CA PRO A 85 0.74 -4.24 -9.61
C PRO A 85 1.00 -2.75 -9.29
N PRO A 86 1.46 -2.41 -8.08
CA PRO A 86 1.90 -1.05 -7.75
C PRO A 86 3.01 -0.54 -8.69
N GLN A 87 2.82 0.63 -9.30
CA GLN A 87 3.78 1.32 -10.18
C GLN A 87 4.15 2.70 -9.63
N ASP A 88 5.21 3.30 -10.16
CA ASP A 88 5.58 4.69 -9.95
C ASP A 88 4.74 5.64 -10.81
N ARG A 89 4.94 6.95 -10.65
CA ARG A 89 4.21 7.96 -11.43
C ARG A 89 4.38 7.83 -12.95
N PHE A 90 5.47 7.19 -13.40
CA PHE A 90 5.80 7.01 -14.81
C PHE A 90 5.28 5.68 -15.38
N GLY A 91 4.55 4.89 -14.58
CA GLY A 91 4.02 3.58 -14.98
C GLY A 91 5.03 2.45 -14.87
N ARG A 92 6.13 2.63 -14.14
CA ARG A 92 7.13 1.57 -13.89
C ARG A 92 6.76 0.80 -12.65
N VAL A 93 6.70 -0.53 -12.74
CA VAL A 93 6.36 -1.39 -11.61
C VAL A 93 7.36 -1.19 -10.46
N LEU A 94 6.87 -0.96 -9.24
CA LEU A 94 7.72 -0.78 -8.08
C LEU A 94 8.54 -2.05 -7.81
N GLY A 95 9.74 -1.90 -7.25
CA GLY A 95 10.64 -3.03 -6.99
C GLY A 95 11.41 -3.55 -8.20
N THR A 96 11.12 -3.05 -9.41
CA THR A 96 11.88 -3.34 -10.64
C THR A 96 12.95 -2.30 -10.96
N GLU A 97 13.15 -1.34 -10.06
CA GLU A 97 14.15 -0.28 -10.20
C GLU A 97 15.57 -0.86 -10.25
N GLY A 98 16.21 -0.75 -11.42
CA GLY A 98 17.53 -1.31 -11.71
C GLY A 98 17.53 -2.27 -12.91
N ILE A 99 16.37 -2.69 -13.43
CA ILE A 99 16.27 -3.62 -14.57
C ILE A 99 16.24 -2.83 -15.91
N ALA A 100 16.97 -1.72 -16.00
CA ALA A 100 17.07 -0.81 -17.15
C ALA A 100 15.76 -0.11 -17.56
N ALA A 101 15.53 1.06 -16.99
CA ALA A 101 14.67 2.08 -17.60
C ALA A 101 15.54 3.29 -17.96
N SER A 102 16.25 3.16 -19.09
CA SER A 102 17.11 4.19 -19.74
C SER A 102 17.95 5.05 -18.78
N GLY A 103 19.06 4.48 -18.31
CA GLY A 103 20.04 5.17 -17.46
C GLY A 103 20.77 4.15 -16.62
N SER A 104 22.08 4.31 -16.46
CA SER A 104 23.05 3.36 -15.88
C SER A 104 22.82 3.01 -14.40
N SER A 105 21.64 2.52 -14.04
CA SER A 105 21.36 1.98 -12.71
C SER A 105 21.88 0.55 -12.65
N SER A 106 22.85 0.30 -11.78
CA SER A 106 23.34 -1.03 -11.46
C SER A 106 22.15 -1.91 -11.04
N VAL A 107 21.97 -3.05 -11.71
CA VAL A 107 20.94 -4.03 -11.36
C VAL A 107 21.10 -4.39 -9.89
N ARG A 108 20.07 -4.16 -9.07
CA ARG A 108 20.09 -4.58 -7.66
C ARG A 108 20.38 -6.07 -7.59
N HIS A 109 21.24 -6.47 -6.66
CA HIS A 109 21.48 -7.89 -6.39
C HIS A 109 20.15 -8.60 -6.16
N VAL A 110 19.98 -9.83 -6.69
CA VAL A 110 18.69 -10.57 -6.67
C VAL A 110 18.08 -10.67 -5.27
N ALA A 111 18.91 -10.79 -4.23
CA ALA A 111 18.49 -10.83 -2.83
C ALA A 111 17.87 -9.51 -2.29
N LEU A 112 18.06 -8.40 -3.01
CA LEU A 112 17.52 -7.07 -2.67
C LEU A 112 16.43 -6.63 -3.66
N GLN A 113 16.05 -7.50 -4.60
CA GLN A 113 14.91 -7.26 -5.46
C GLN A 113 13.64 -7.62 -4.71
N ALA A 114 12.60 -6.81 -4.89
CA ALA A 114 11.30 -7.15 -4.34
C ALA A 114 10.73 -8.35 -5.10
N ASP A 115 10.05 -9.23 -4.38
CA ASP A 115 9.33 -10.35 -4.99
C ASP A 115 8.19 -9.80 -5.86
N SER A 116 8.34 -9.95 -7.18
CA SER A 116 7.38 -9.46 -8.17
C SER A 116 6.05 -10.23 -8.11
N ALA A 117 6.06 -11.51 -7.76
CA ALA A 117 4.86 -12.31 -7.56
C ALA A 117 4.10 -11.85 -6.31
N LEU A 118 4.82 -11.39 -5.29
CA LEU A 118 4.19 -10.77 -4.13
C LEU A 118 3.62 -9.38 -4.46
N LEU A 119 4.36 -8.53 -5.17
CA LEU A 119 3.92 -7.17 -5.49
C LEU A 119 2.70 -7.12 -6.42
N THR A 120 2.58 -8.06 -7.36
CA THR A 120 1.40 -8.20 -8.24
C THR A 120 0.11 -8.48 -7.50
N ARG A 121 0.18 -8.95 -6.26
CA ARG A 121 -0.99 -9.21 -5.42
C ARG A 121 -1.46 -7.99 -4.65
N PHE A 122 -0.68 -6.92 -4.61
CA PHE A 122 -1.13 -5.68 -4.00
C PHE A 122 -1.96 -4.88 -5.00
N ARG A 123 -3.11 -4.38 -4.55
CA ARG A 123 -3.90 -3.38 -5.24
C ARG A 123 -3.98 -2.13 -4.38
N ARG A 124 -3.80 -0.97 -5.00
CA ARG A 124 -3.94 0.34 -4.37
C ARG A 124 -5.11 1.08 -4.98
N THR A 125 -5.91 1.72 -4.15
CA THR A 125 -7.06 2.52 -4.55
C THR A 125 -6.97 3.89 -3.91
N VAL A 126 -7.16 4.94 -4.69
CA VAL A 126 -7.20 6.32 -4.20
C VAL A 126 -8.63 6.83 -4.25
N THR A 127 -9.09 7.36 -3.12
CA THR A 127 -10.36 8.08 -3.01
C THR A 127 -10.07 9.50 -2.60
N VAL A 128 -10.61 10.45 -3.36
CA VAL A 128 -10.48 11.89 -3.06
C VAL A 128 -11.87 12.42 -2.70
N GLU A 129 -12.00 13.00 -1.52
CA GLU A 129 -13.27 13.51 -0.99
C GLU A 129 -13.16 15.01 -0.73
N LYS A 130 -14.21 15.77 -1.06
CA LYS A 130 -14.28 17.19 -0.70
C LYS A 130 -14.63 17.31 0.78
N VAL A 131 -13.86 18.12 1.51
CA VAL A 131 -14.04 18.29 2.95
C VAL A 131 -14.10 19.77 3.34
N ALA A 132 -14.82 20.06 4.42
CA ALA A 132 -14.87 21.37 5.05
C ALA A 132 -14.49 21.26 6.53
N PRO A 133 -13.88 22.31 7.13
CA PRO A 133 -13.70 22.36 8.56
C PRO A 133 -15.07 22.48 9.25
N GLY A 134 -15.37 21.55 10.16
CA GLY A 134 -16.49 21.64 11.09
C GLY A 134 -15.99 21.91 12.51
N ASP A 135 -16.88 21.72 13.49
CA ASP A 135 -16.59 21.94 14.91
C ASP A 135 -15.65 20.84 15.46
N GLY A 136 -14.35 20.99 15.20
CA GLY A 136 -13.30 20.09 15.67
C GLY A 136 -13.05 18.85 14.79
N THR A 137 -13.73 18.74 13.64
CA THR A 137 -13.52 17.63 12.70
C THR A 137 -13.65 18.09 11.25
N TRP A 138 -13.25 17.23 10.31
CA TRP A 138 -13.40 17.46 8.88
C TRP A 138 -14.62 16.70 8.34
N ILE A 139 -15.56 17.43 7.76
CA ILE A 139 -16.84 16.89 7.31
C ILE A 139 -16.79 16.72 5.79
N ILE A 140 -17.23 15.55 5.29
CA ILE A 140 -17.43 15.33 3.86
C ILE A 140 -18.57 16.20 3.37
N THR A 141 -18.37 16.90 2.27
CA THR A 141 -19.40 17.74 1.67
C THR A 141 -19.47 17.53 0.17
N ALA A 142 -20.65 17.77 -0.41
CA ALA A 142 -20.83 17.82 -1.85
C ALA A 142 -20.46 19.20 -2.43
N SER A 143 -20.47 20.24 -1.58
CA SER A 143 -20.10 21.60 -1.97
C SER A 143 -18.62 21.66 -2.36
N ASP A 144 -18.29 22.53 -3.31
CA ASP A 144 -16.90 22.74 -3.67
C ASP A 144 -16.16 23.49 -2.55
N THR A 145 -15.01 22.96 -2.16
CA THR A 145 -14.18 23.51 -1.08
C THR A 145 -12.72 23.58 -1.51
N LEU A 146 -11.92 24.36 -0.79
CA LEU A 146 -10.47 24.39 -0.98
C LEU A 146 -9.75 23.20 -0.34
N PHE A 147 -10.45 22.21 0.20
CA PHE A 147 -9.81 21.09 0.89
C PHE A 147 -10.24 19.75 0.29
N ARG A 148 -9.27 18.85 0.17
CA ARG A 148 -9.48 17.48 -0.26
C ARG A 148 -8.92 16.53 0.79
N ARG A 149 -9.69 15.50 1.14
CA ARG A 149 -9.19 14.35 1.87
C ARG A 149 -8.83 13.27 0.87
N VAL A 150 -7.55 12.93 0.83
CA VAL A 150 -7.01 11.84 0.02
C VAL A 150 -6.93 10.62 0.93
N VAL A 151 -7.59 9.54 0.53
CA VAL A 151 -7.54 8.25 1.20
C VAL A 151 -6.91 7.25 0.24
N VAL A 152 -5.83 6.61 0.67
CA VAL A 152 -5.20 5.52 -0.06
C VAL A 152 -5.48 4.23 0.69
N GLU A 153 -6.14 3.30 0.01
CA GLU A 153 -6.36 1.96 0.51
C GLU A 153 -5.44 0.97 -0.21
N VAL A 154 -4.82 0.09 0.56
CA VAL A 154 -3.98 -0.99 0.03
C VAL A 154 -4.55 -2.32 0.47
N VAL A 155 -4.92 -3.12 -0.52
CA VAL A 155 -5.46 -4.47 -0.35
C VAL A 155 -4.50 -5.50 -0.92
N LEU A 156 -4.51 -6.69 -0.33
CA LEU A 156 -3.83 -7.87 -0.84
C LEU A 156 -4.87 -8.82 -1.44
N GLU A 157 -4.62 -9.25 -2.67
CA GLU A 157 -5.39 -10.26 -3.38
C GLU A 157 -4.72 -11.63 -3.17
N GLU A 158 -5.44 -12.53 -2.51
CA GLU A 158 -5.02 -13.92 -2.31
C GLU A 158 -6.09 -14.85 -2.87
N ASP A 159 -5.79 -15.48 -4.01
CA ASP A 159 -6.68 -16.37 -4.76
C ASP A 159 -8.05 -15.70 -5.07
N ASP A 160 -9.05 -15.90 -4.20
CA ASP A 160 -10.41 -15.33 -4.31
C ASP A 160 -10.78 -14.38 -3.14
N ARG A 161 -9.80 -13.99 -2.32
CA ARG A 161 -10.02 -13.11 -1.16
C ARG A 161 -9.24 -11.83 -1.32
N THR A 162 -9.95 -10.72 -1.16
CA THR A 162 -9.34 -9.40 -1.01
C THR A 162 -9.30 -9.03 0.46
N ARG A 163 -8.12 -8.67 0.95
CA ARG A 163 -7.92 -8.29 2.35
C ARG A 163 -7.29 -6.92 2.44
N LYS A 164 -7.96 -5.98 3.10
CA LYS A 164 -7.37 -4.67 3.44
C LYS A 164 -6.22 -4.86 4.41
N LEU A 165 -5.04 -4.34 4.06
CA LEU A 165 -3.84 -4.40 4.89
C LEU A 165 -3.49 -3.04 5.49
N ALA A 166 -3.69 -1.96 4.75
CA ALA A 166 -3.42 -0.62 5.22
C ALA A 166 -4.37 0.40 4.58
N ASP A 167 -4.63 1.45 5.33
CA ASP A 167 -5.10 2.71 4.81
C ASP A 167 -4.27 3.85 5.37
N ALA A 168 -4.13 4.89 4.55
CA ALA A 168 -3.57 6.14 4.98
C ALA A 168 -4.46 7.27 4.44
N SER A 169 -4.58 8.34 5.20
CA SER A 169 -5.37 9.49 4.79
C SER A 169 -4.63 10.79 5.08
N ARG A 170 -4.81 11.77 4.20
CA ARG A 170 -4.25 13.11 4.40
C ARG A 170 -5.19 14.15 3.82
N ILE A 171 -5.31 15.27 4.53
CA ILE A 171 -6.05 16.43 4.08
C ILE A 171 -5.07 17.40 3.44
N VAL A 172 -5.41 17.88 2.25
CA VAL A 172 -4.61 18.82 1.46
C VAL A 172 -5.47 20.03 1.11
N CYS A 173 -4.83 21.19 1.05
CA CYS A 173 -5.44 22.37 0.45
C CYS A 173 -5.35 22.21 -1.08
N HIS A 174 -6.49 22.13 -1.73
CA HIS A 174 -6.61 22.18 -3.18
C HIS A 174 -6.65 23.64 -3.61
N VAL A 175 -5.57 24.06 -4.28
CA VAL A 175 -5.53 25.35 -4.96
C VAL A 175 -6.07 25.11 -6.37
N ALA A 176 -7.27 25.63 -6.65
CA ALA A 176 -7.78 25.64 -8.01
C ALA A 176 -6.86 26.53 -8.89
N PRO A 177 -6.58 26.15 -10.14
CA PRO A 177 -5.90 27.03 -11.09
C PRO A 177 -6.70 28.33 -11.22
N ALA A 178 -6.03 29.48 -11.16
CA ALA A 178 -6.70 30.75 -11.42
C ALA A 178 -7.18 30.77 -12.88
N LEU A 179 -8.46 31.10 -13.08
CA LEU A 179 -9.06 31.36 -14.40
C LEU A 179 -8.44 32.61 -15.05
#